data_AF-A0A6P9A0W7-F1
#
_entry.id   AF-A0A6P9A0W7-F1
#
_cell.length_a   1.000
_cell.length_b   1.000
_cell.length_c   1.000
_cell.angle_alpha   90.00
_cell.angle_beta   90.00
_cell.angle_gamma   90.00
#
_symmetry.space_group_name_H-M   'P 1'
#
loop_
_entity.id
_entity.type
_entity.pdbx_description
1 polymer ?
#
loop_
_entity_poly.entity_id
_entity_poly.type
_entity_poly.pdbx_seq_one_letter_code
_entity_poly.pdbx_strand_id
1 'polypeptide(L)'
;MPALRFLSVHMAECGTVVPDLPLQLEDLEVRNVPEQHLQSVQRMPNLRKLTLDWSGGGALDVAFPPLPPHHRGLQWLQVCLRPASTVLSLAKAHAATLQDLRILCASEGDTPWHFQDLAEGLGRCGLVALRRVVLLRGYAPGFPDNKLPHGKESCRRQKHAVWDSLLAADSKAVRVVTVLCGECDKCPAFPSLGDFTWQD
;
A
#
# COMPACT_ATOMS: atom_id res chain seq x y z
N MET A 1 14.21 8.23 -27.95
CA MET A 1 13.07 8.65 -27.09
C MET A 1 13.49 8.41 -25.65
N PRO A 2 13.41 9.39 -24.74
CA PRO A 2 13.69 9.12 -23.33
C PRO A 2 12.70 8.08 -22.78
N ALA A 3 13.21 7.07 -22.07
CA ALA A 3 12.35 6.05 -21.46
C ALA A 3 11.47 6.69 -20.39
N LEU A 4 10.16 6.48 -20.48
CA LEU A 4 9.20 6.94 -19.47
C LEU A 4 9.45 6.17 -18.17
N ARG A 5 9.79 6.88 -17.08
CA ARG A 5 10.12 6.28 -15.77
C ARG A 5 9.02 6.44 -14.73
N PHE A 6 8.16 7.43 -14.91
CA PHE A 6 7.04 7.74 -14.04
C PHE A 6 5.75 7.80 -14.86
N LEU A 7 4.69 7.20 -14.33
CA LEU A 7 3.35 7.29 -14.90
C LEU A 7 2.32 7.38 -13.77
N SER A 8 1.40 8.35 -13.87
CA SER A 8 0.22 8.43 -13.02
C SER A 8 -1.02 8.18 -13.87
N VAL A 9 -1.82 7.19 -13.49
CA VAL A 9 -3.04 6.79 -14.21
C VAL A 9 -4.24 7.00 -13.29
N HIS A 10 -5.16 7.86 -13.72
CA HIS A 10 -6.41 8.13 -13.03
C HIS A 10 -7.55 7.62 -13.90
N MET A 11 -8.20 6.53 -13.50
CA MET A 11 -9.35 6.00 -14.23
C MET A 11 -10.64 6.63 -13.69
N ALA A 12 -11.42 7.27 -14.57
CA ALA A 12 -12.67 7.93 -14.20
C ALA A 12 -13.85 6.95 -14.08
N GLU A 13 -13.88 5.89 -14.89
CA GLU A 13 -15.02 4.97 -14.99
C GLU A 13 -14.60 3.50 -15.11
N CYS A 14 -15.35 2.63 -14.43
CA CYS A 14 -15.19 1.18 -14.49
C CYS A 14 -15.71 0.67 -15.85
N GLY A 15 -14.84 0.08 -16.68
CA GLY A 15 -15.23 -0.56 -17.95
C GLY A 15 -14.68 0.06 -19.23
N THR A 16 -13.85 1.11 -19.14
CA THR A 16 -13.11 1.64 -20.30
C THR A 16 -11.98 0.70 -20.72
N VAL A 17 -11.62 0.72 -22.01
CA VAL A 17 -10.47 -0.03 -22.53
C VAL A 17 -9.22 0.45 -21.81
N VAL A 18 -8.63 -0.47 -21.06
CA VAL A 18 -7.49 -0.21 -20.20
C VAL A 18 -6.22 -0.19 -21.07
N PRO A 19 -5.51 0.94 -21.19
CA PRO A 19 -4.26 0.95 -21.94
C PRO A 19 -3.21 0.10 -21.24
N ASP A 20 -2.43 -0.63 -22.02
CA ASP A 20 -1.28 -1.39 -21.52
C ASP A 20 -0.28 -0.43 -20.87
N LEU A 21 0.19 -0.80 -19.67
CA LEU A 21 1.18 -0.02 -18.95
C LEU A 21 2.59 -0.34 -19.47
N PRO A 22 3.45 0.66 -19.68
CA PRO A 22 4.81 0.42 -20.15
C PRO A 22 5.63 -0.35 -19.11
N LEU A 23 6.32 -1.41 -19.54
CA LEU A 23 7.05 -2.32 -18.63
C LEU A 23 8.34 -1.72 -18.04
N GLN A 24 8.80 -0.58 -18.56
CA GLN A 24 10.06 0.06 -18.18
C GLN A 24 9.92 1.07 -17.02
N LEU A 25 8.72 1.20 -16.46
CA LEU A 25 8.46 2.15 -15.38
C LEU A 25 9.24 1.81 -14.10
N GLU A 26 9.64 2.86 -13.39
CA GLU A 26 10.27 2.79 -12.07
C GLU A 26 9.33 3.29 -10.96
N ASP A 27 8.43 4.21 -11.28
CA ASP A 27 7.40 4.75 -10.37
C ASP A 27 6.03 4.75 -11.07
N LEU A 28 5.03 4.20 -10.39
CA LEU A 28 3.68 4.05 -10.91
C LEU A 28 2.66 4.44 -9.84
N GLU A 29 1.76 5.34 -10.21
CA GLU A 29 0.55 5.64 -9.44
C GLU A 29 -0.67 5.20 -10.26
N VAL A 30 -1.53 4.38 -9.66
CA VAL A 30 -2.79 3.97 -10.28
C VAL A 30 -3.92 4.23 -9.30
N ARG A 31 -4.92 4.99 -9.75
CA ARG A 31 -6.18 5.22 -9.03
C ARG A 31 -7.34 4.52 -9.75
N ASN A 32 -8.28 3.97 -8.99
CA ASN A 32 -9.36 3.10 -9.48
C ASN A 32 -8.84 1.87 -10.23
N VAL A 33 -7.89 1.17 -9.59
CA VAL A 33 -7.08 0.10 -10.21
C VAL A 33 -7.91 -1.11 -10.67
N PRO A 34 -8.07 -1.37 -11.98
CA PRO A 34 -8.66 -2.61 -12.45
C PRO A 34 -7.70 -3.78 -12.18
N GLU A 35 -8.24 -4.99 -12.05
CA GLU A 35 -7.44 -6.21 -11.82
C GLU A 35 -6.32 -6.41 -12.86
N GLN A 36 -6.60 -6.08 -14.12
CA GLN A 36 -5.63 -6.20 -15.23
C GLN A 36 -4.38 -5.32 -15.03
N HIS A 37 -4.51 -4.15 -14.39
CA HIS A 37 -3.36 -3.31 -14.06
C HIS A 37 -2.52 -3.91 -12.94
N LEU A 38 -3.13 -4.55 -11.94
CA LEU A 38 -2.41 -5.28 -10.91
C LEU A 38 -1.59 -6.44 -11.48
N GLN A 39 -2.15 -7.19 -12.44
CA GLN A 39 -1.41 -8.23 -13.14
C GLN A 39 -0.24 -7.65 -13.97
N SER A 40 -0.40 -6.45 -14.49
CA SER A 40 0.66 -5.77 -15.25
C SER A 40 1.81 -5.29 -14.36
N VAL A 41 1.53 -4.85 -13.12
CA VAL A 41 2.54 -4.52 -12.10
C VAL A 41 3.51 -5.69 -11.87
N GLN A 42 3.00 -6.93 -11.85
CA GLN A 42 3.83 -8.14 -11.67
C GLN A 42 4.81 -8.37 -12.83
N ARG A 43 4.57 -7.75 -13.99
CA ARG A 43 5.41 -7.87 -15.19
C ARG A 43 6.38 -6.71 -15.36
N MET A 44 6.44 -5.76 -14.41
CA MET A 44 7.31 -4.58 -14.48
C MET A 44 8.62 -4.80 -13.71
N PRO A 45 9.69 -5.30 -14.36
CA PRO A 45 10.92 -5.71 -13.65
C PRO A 45 11.67 -4.56 -12.98
N ASN A 46 11.44 -3.32 -13.42
CA ASN A 46 12.14 -2.14 -12.95
C ASN A 46 11.35 -1.31 -11.94
N LEU A 47 10.10 -1.70 -11.64
CA LEU A 47 9.24 -0.92 -10.76
C LEU A 47 9.79 -0.91 -9.33
N ARG A 48 10.05 0.28 -8.80
CA ARG A 48 10.60 0.52 -7.46
C ARG A 48 9.59 1.18 -6.53
N LYS A 49 8.69 1.99 -7.06
CA LYS A 49 7.70 2.74 -6.30
C LYS A 49 6.32 2.51 -6.89
N LEU A 50 5.37 2.19 -6.01
CA LEU A 50 4.01 1.87 -6.40
C LEU A 50 3.01 2.51 -5.44
N THR A 51 2.07 3.27 -5.99
CA THR A 51 0.89 3.77 -5.30
C THR A 51 -0.34 3.14 -5.94
N LEU A 52 -1.14 2.44 -5.14
CA LEU A 52 -2.41 1.85 -5.57
C LEU A 52 -3.53 2.44 -4.74
N ASP A 53 -4.50 3.06 -5.40
CA ASP A 53 -5.70 3.59 -4.77
C ASP A 53 -6.95 2.96 -5.39
N TRP A 54 -7.73 2.26 -4.57
CA TRP A 54 -8.99 1.65 -4.98
C TRP A 54 -10.16 2.32 -4.30
N SER A 55 -10.85 3.18 -5.05
CA SER A 55 -12.15 3.74 -4.65
C SER A 55 -13.36 2.94 -5.17
N GLY A 56 -13.14 1.77 -5.76
CA GLY A 56 -14.23 0.90 -6.21
C GLY A 56 -15.00 0.26 -5.04
N GLY A 57 -16.30 0.06 -5.22
CA GLY A 57 -17.17 -0.54 -4.18
C GLY A 57 -16.93 -2.03 -3.90
N GLY A 58 -16.15 -2.73 -4.74
CA GLY A 58 -15.87 -4.17 -4.64
C GLY A 58 -14.60 -4.53 -3.87
N ALA A 59 -14.49 -5.81 -3.48
CA ALA A 59 -13.27 -6.40 -2.98
C ALA A 59 -12.38 -6.84 -4.16
N LEU A 60 -11.11 -6.42 -4.17
CA LEU A 60 -10.14 -6.77 -5.20
C LEU A 60 -9.26 -7.91 -4.69
N ASP A 61 -9.75 -9.13 -4.74
CA ASP A 61 -9.06 -10.32 -4.21
C ASP A 61 -8.06 -10.88 -5.23
N VAL A 62 -6.85 -10.30 -5.23
CA VAL A 62 -5.77 -10.65 -6.16
C VAL A 62 -4.58 -11.12 -5.35
N ALA A 63 -4.13 -12.34 -5.65
CA ALA A 63 -2.92 -12.89 -5.05
C ALA A 63 -1.69 -12.57 -5.90
N PHE A 64 -0.63 -12.09 -5.25
CA PHE A 64 0.66 -11.86 -5.91
C PHE A 64 1.60 -13.03 -5.66
N PRO A 65 2.01 -13.78 -6.71
CA PRO A 65 3.00 -14.84 -6.55
C PRO A 65 4.39 -14.24 -6.28
N PRO A 66 5.35 -15.07 -5.80
CA PRO A 66 6.73 -14.65 -5.66
C PRO A 66 7.30 -14.11 -6.98
N LEU A 67 8.13 -13.07 -6.88
CA LEU A 67 8.69 -12.44 -8.07
C LEU A 67 9.70 -13.34 -8.80
N PRO A 68 9.77 -13.23 -10.15
CA PRO A 68 10.83 -13.85 -10.92
C PRO A 68 12.24 -13.33 -10.51
N PRO A 69 13.32 -14.10 -10.70
CA PRO A 69 14.68 -13.71 -10.30
C PRO A 69 15.20 -12.39 -10.92
N HIS A 70 14.62 -11.96 -12.04
CA HIS A 70 15.03 -10.75 -12.76
C HIS A 70 14.29 -9.49 -12.30
N HIS A 71 13.30 -9.61 -11.42
CA HIS A 71 12.62 -8.46 -10.85
C HIS A 71 13.49 -7.76 -9.81
N ARG A 72 13.62 -6.44 -9.93
CA ARG A 72 14.30 -5.61 -8.91
C ARG A 72 13.48 -5.48 -7.63
N GLY A 73 12.18 -5.71 -7.72
CA GLY A 73 11.23 -5.60 -6.63
C GLY A 73 10.96 -4.17 -6.18
N LEU A 74 9.84 -3.99 -5.48
CA LEU A 74 9.45 -2.70 -4.92
C LEU A 74 10.33 -2.34 -3.73
N GLN A 75 10.65 -1.06 -3.61
CA GLN A 75 11.31 -0.47 -2.45
C GLN A 75 10.32 0.38 -1.63
N TRP A 76 9.30 0.93 -2.29
CA TRP A 76 8.27 1.76 -1.67
C TRP A 76 6.90 1.33 -2.18
N LEU A 77 5.96 1.11 -1.26
CA LEU A 77 4.60 0.70 -1.56
C LEU A 77 3.61 1.51 -0.73
N GLN A 78 2.65 2.16 -1.39
CA GLN A 78 1.48 2.73 -0.73
C GLN A 78 0.22 2.09 -1.30
N VAL A 79 -0.64 1.60 -0.42
CA VAL A 79 -1.87 0.90 -0.81
C VAL A 79 -3.07 1.41 -0.03
N CYS A 80 -4.11 1.75 -0.79
CA CYS A 80 -5.47 1.97 -0.33
C CYS A 80 -6.36 0.90 -0.97
N LEU A 81 -6.08 -0.38 -0.65
CA LEU A 81 -6.74 -1.55 -1.24
C LEU A 81 -7.50 -2.34 -0.20
N ARG A 82 -8.54 -3.05 -0.64
CA ARG A 82 -9.25 -4.09 0.10
C ARG A 82 -9.46 -5.30 -0.81
N PRO A 83 -9.38 -6.54 -0.28
CA PRO A 83 -9.15 -6.92 1.12
C PRO A 83 -7.68 -6.82 1.57
N ALA A 84 -7.43 -7.01 2.87
CA ALA A 84 -6.09 -7.04 3.44
C ALA A 84 -5.22 -8.17 2.85
N SER A 85 -5.81 -9.29 2.43
CA SER A 85 -5.09 -10.41 1.80
C SER A 85 -4.34 -9.97 0.54
N THR A 86 -4.92 -9.10 -0.28
CA THR A 86 -4.30 -8.53 -1.48
C THR A 86 -3.08 -7.69 -1.12
N VAL A 87 -3.23 -6.81 -0.13
CA VAL A 87 -2.12 -5.98 0.39
C VAL A 87 -0.97 -6.85 0.92
N LEU A 88 -1.31 -7.86 1.72
CA LEU A 88 -0.33 -8.76 2.33
C LEU A 88 0.36 -9.63 1.28
N SER A 89 -0.36 -10.14 0.29
CA SER A 89 0.25 -10.95 -0.78
C SER A 89 1.21 -10.11 -1.64
N LEU A 90 0.86 -8.85 -1.94
CA LEU A 90 1.74 -7.91 -2.62
C LEU A 90 2.99 -7.60 -1.78
N ALA A 91 2.82 -7.30 -0.49
CA ALA A 91 3.95 -7.08 0.41
C ALA A 91 4.87 -8.31 0.51
N LYS A 92 4.29 -9.51 0.57
CA LYS A 92 5.01 -10.79 0.60
C LYS A 92 5.79 -11.05 -0.69
N ALA A 93 5.20 -10.77 -1.86
CA ALA A 93 5.88 -10.90 -3.14
C ALA A 93 7.15 -10.04 -3.23
N HIS A 94 7.14 -8.86 -2.59
CA HIS A 94 8.25 -7.90 -2.57
C HIS A 94 9.06 -7.91 -1.26
N ALA A 95 8.93 -8.95 -0.43
CA ALA A 95 9.43 -8.92 0.94
C ALA A 95 10.95 -8.75 1.07
N ALA A 96 11.70 -9.23 0.06
CA ALA A 96 13.16 -9.12 0.01
C ALA A 96 13.67 -7.70 -0.29
N THR A 97 12.83 -6.82 -0.82
CA THR A 97 13.27 -5.52 -1.35
C THR A 97 12.50 -4.34 -0.79
N LEU A 98 11.30 -4.58 -0.25
CA LEU A 98 10.40 -3.54 0.23
C LEU A 98 10.95 -2.89 1.50
N GLN A 99 11.18 -1.57 1.44
CA GLN A 99 11.76 -0.79 2.53
C GLN A 99 10.73 0.09 3.25
N ASP A 100 9.74 0.57 2.50
CA ASP A 100 8.70 1.48 2.99
C ASP A 100 7.33 0.94 2.58
N LEU A 101 6.50 0.65 3.57
CA LEU A 101 5.14 0.17 3.39
C LEU A 101 4.16 1.15 4.02
N ARG A 102 3.23 1.65 3.22
CA ARG A 102 2.17 2.55 3.66
C ARG A 102 0.82 1.95 3.37
N ILE A 103 -0.01 1.81 4.39
CA ILE A 103 -1.29 1.11 4.30
C ILE A 103 -2.38 2.01 4.85
N LEU A 104 -3.40 2.30 4.05
CA LEU A 104 -4.62 2.93 4.53
C LEU A 104 -5.42 1.93 5.35
N CYS A 105 -5.63 2.24 6.63
CA CYS A 105 -6.47 1.42 7.50
C CYS A 105 -7.11 2.26 8.61
N ALA A 106 -8.28 1.81 9.07
CA ALA A 106 -8.89 2.31 10.30
C ALA A 106 -8.17 1.71 11.51
N SER A 107 -8.16 2.43 12.64
CA SER A 107 -7.64 1.89 13.90
C SER A 107 -8.72 1.28 14.79
N GLU A 108 -9.99 1.51 14.48
CA GLU A 108 -11.14 1.03 15.26
C GLU A 108 -12.41 1.01 14.42
N GLY A 109 -13.50 0.55 15.03
CA GLY A 109 -14.80 0.42 14.41
C GLY A 109 -14.94 -0.84 13.55
N ASP A 110 -16.18 -1.18 13.26
CA ASP A 110 -16.51 -2.24 12.31
C ASP A 110 -16.55 -1.64 10.91
N THR A 111 -15.37 -1.53 10.31
CA THR A 111 -15.21 -0.95 8.97
C THR A 111 -14.45 -1.90 8.09
N PRO A 112 -14.69 -1.92 6.77
CA PRO A 112 -13.91 -2.78 5.89
C PRO A 112 -12.45 -2.33 5.74
N TRP A 113 -12.08 -1.17 6.31
CA TRP A 113 -10.70 -0.67 6.39
C TRP A 113 -10.03 -1.03 7.71
N HIS A 114 -10.74 -1.67 8.64
CA HIS A 114 -10.17 -2.18 9.87
C HIS A 114 -9.62 -3.59 9.61
N PHE A 115 -8.30 -3.69 9.50
CA PHE A 115 -7.61 -4.95 9.23
C PHE A 115 -7.25 -5.63 10.56
N GLN A 116 -8.11 -6.55 11.03
CA GLN A 116 -7.92 -7.26 12.30
C GLN A 116 -6.59 -8.02 12.35
N ASP A 117 -6.26 -8.76 11.27
CA ASP A 117 -5.06 -9.61 11.21
C ASP A 117 -3.85 -8.92 10.58
N LEU A 118 -3.84 -7.58 10.52
CA LEU A 118 -2.77 -6.84 9.83
C LEU A 118 -1.39 -7.15 10.42
N ALA A 119 -1.29 -7.14 11.74
CA ALA A 119 -0.03 -7.34 12.44
C ALA A 119 0.54 -8.74 12.18
N GLU A 120 -0.27 -9.77 12.41
CA GLU A 120 0.08 -11.17 12.17
C GLU A 120 0.41 -11.42 10.69
N GLY A 121 -0.40 -10.87 9.78
CA GLY A 121 -0.18 -10.94 8.34
C GLY A 121 1.16 -10.36 7.92
N LEU A 122 1.52 -9.17 8.42
CA LEU A 122 2.82 -8.54 8.13
C LEU A 122 3.98 -9.34 8.70
N GLY A 123 3.86 -9.89 9.92
CA GLY A 123 4.88 -10.76 10.51
C GLY A 123 5.17 -12.00 9.64
N ARG A 124 4.16 -12.54 8.96
CA ARG A 124 4.29 -13.70 8.04
C ARG A 124 4.81 -13.37 6.65
N CYS A 125 4.91 -12.09 6.29
CA CYS A 125 5.37 -11.68 4.96
C CYS A 125 6.89 -11.86 4.78
N GLY A 126 7.68 -12.01 5.86
CA GLY A 126 9.13 -12.15 5.78
C GLY A 126 9.81 -10.90 5.23
N LEU A 127 9.36 -9.72 5.67
CA LEU A 127 9.73 -8.39 5.16
C LEU A 127 11.19 -8.00 5.52
N VAL A 128 12.16 -8.74 5.01
CA VAL A 128 13.58 -8.64 5.35
C VAL A 128 14.27 -7.38 4.84
N ALA A 129 13.63 -6.47 4.10
CA ALA A 129 14.23 -5.18 3.72
C ALA A 129 13.54 -3.98 4.40
N LEU A 130 12.48 -4.24 5.16
CA LEU A 130 11.60 -3.21 5.68
C LEU A 130 12.31 -2.34 6.71
N ARG A 131 12.07 -1.04 6.61
CA ARG A 131 12.61 -0.01 7.51
C ARG A 131 11.49 0.85 8.09
N ARG A 132 10.40 1.01 7.34
CA ARG A 132 9.30 1.89 7.74
C ARG A 132 7.95 1.28 7.37
N VAL A 133 7.03 1.32 8.34
CA VAL A 133 5.60 1.07 8.12
C VAL A 133 4.84 2.34 8.51
N VAL A 134 3.98 2.83 7.63
CA VAL A 134 3.09 3.96 7.91
C VAL A 134 1.64 3.50 7.80
N LEU A 135 0.93 3.52 8.92
CA LEU A 135 -0.50 3.31 8.97
C LEU A 135 -1.19 4.63 8.63
N LEU A 136 -1.63 4.76 7.38
CA LEU A 136 -2.29 5.95 6.89
C LEU A 136 -3.71 6.02 7.48
N ARG A 137 -4.06 7.22 7.93
CA ARG A 137 -5.39 7.62 8.38
C ARG A 137 -5.78 8.76 7.46
N GLY A 138 -6.83 8.57 6.69
CA GLY A 138 -7.11 9.48 5.60
C GLY A 138 -8.50 9.23 5.04
N TYR A 139 -8.70 9.80 3.86
CA TYR A 139 -9.99 9.75 3.21
C TYR A 139 -10.27 8.36 2.65
N ALA A 140 -11.45 7.83 2.96
CA ALA A 140 -11.93 6.59 2.38
C ALA A 140 -13.38 6.79 1.91
N PRO A 141 -13.71 6.37 0.67
CA PRO A 141 -15.08 6.49 0.18
C PRO A 141 -16.04 5.64 1.03
N GLY A 142 -17.21 6.21 1.31
CA GLY A 142 -18.28 5.54 2.06
C GLY A 142 -18.30 5.77 3.57
N PHE A 143 -17.54 6.74 4.10
CA PHE A 143 -17.58 7.14 5.52
C PHE A 143 -18.24 8.51 5.71
N PRO A 144 -18.88 8.78 6.87
CA PRO A 144 -19.27 10.13 7.25
C PRO A 144 -18.03 11.03 7.23
N ASP A 145 -18.12 12.19 6.60
CA ASP A 145 -17.01 13.14 6.36
C ASP A 145 -15.82 12.54 5.58
N ASN A 146 -16.02 11.38 4.94
CA ASN A 146 -15.03 10.57 4.26
C ASN A 146 -13.81 10.21 5.13
N LYS A 147 -13.86 10.31 6.46
CA LYS A 147 -12.70 10.07 7.34
C LYS A 147 -12.76 8.69 7.98
N LEU A 148 -11.64 7.96 7.93
CA LEU A 148 -11.53 6.68 8.63
C LEU A 148 -11.58 6.84 10.16
N PRO A 149 -12.29 5.96 10.88
CA PRO A 149 -12.29 5.97 12.34
C PRO A 149 -10.88 5.82 12.90
N HIS A 150 -10.55 6.74 13.82
CA HIS A 150 -9.22 6.86 14.37
C HIS A 150 -9.26 7.31 15.84
N GLY A 151 -9.07 6.34 16.75
CA GLY A 151 -8.92 6.56 18.18
C GLY A 151 -7.46 6.46 18.60
N LYS A 152 -6.97 7.42 19.39
CA LYS A 152 -5.54 7.50 19.78
C LYS A 152 -5.04 6.22 20.48
N GLU A 153 -5.83 5.66 21.38
CA GLU A 153 -5.47 4.45 22.12
C GLU A 153 -5.50 3.21 21.22
N SER A 154 -6.53 3.06 20.39
CA SER A 154 -6.66 1.99 19.39
C SER A 154 -5.51 2.05 18.38
N CYS A 155 -5.15 3.25 17.91
CA CYS A 155 -3.98 3.49 17.06
C CYS A 155 -2.67 3.06 17.74
N ARG A 156 -2.46 3.44 19.01
CA ARG A 156 -1.27 3.05 19.76
C ARG A 156 -1.16 1.53 19.90
N ARG A 157 -2.27 0.85 20.23
CA ARG A 157 -2.34 -0.61 20.30
C ARG A 157 -2.01 -1.26 18.96
N GLN A 158 -2.61 -0.78 17.87
CA GLN A 158 -2.36 -1.29 16.51
C GLN A 158 -0.90 -1.10 16.10
N LYS A 159 -0.29 0.07 16.36
CA LYS A 159 1.13 0.33 16.10
C LYS A 159 2.04 -0.65 16.85
N HIS A 160 1.80 -0.86 18.14
CA HIS A 160 2.58 -1.82 18.93
C HIS A 160 2.38 -3.25 18.41
N ALA A 161 1.16 -3.68 18.12
CA ALA A 161 0.91 -5.02 17.60
C ALA A 161 1.68 -5.29 16.29
N VAL A 162 1.69 -4.32 15.37
CA VAL A 162 2.47 -4.41 14.12
C VAL A 162 3.97 -4.46 14.41
N TRP A 163 4.45 -3.60 15.31
CA TRP A 163 5.85 -3.59 15.72
C TRP A 163 6.29 -4.94 16.31
N ASP A 164 5.54 -5.45 17.29
CA ASP A 164 5.83 -6.72 17.98
C ASP A 164 5.84 -7.89 17.00
N SER A 165 4.87 -7.92 16.07
CA SER A 165 4.78 -8.98 15.05
C SER A 165 5.96 -8.97 14.08
N LEU A 166 6.42 -7.78 13.69
CA LEU A 166 7.60 -7.63 12.83
C LEU A 166 8.89 -8.01 13.56
N LEU A 167 8.99 -7.66 14.85
CA LEU A 167 10.15 -7.99 15.67
C LEU A 167 10.25 -9.51 15.94
N ALA A 168 9.12 -10.17 16.19
CA ALA A 168 9.08 -11.62 16.41
C ALA A 168 9.48 -12.42 15.15
N ALA A 169 9.25 -11.87 13.95
CA ALA A 169 9.53 -12.53 12.69
C ALA A 169 11.03 -12.52 12.30
N ASP A 170 11.82 -11.56 12.77
CA ASP A 170 13.26 -11.44 12.43
C ASP A 170 14.15 -11.66 13.66
N SER A 171 14.43 -12.93 13.94
CA SER A 171 15.28 -13.35 15.07
C SER A 171 16.78 -13.15 14.87
N LYS A 172 17.23 -12.64 13.70
CA LYS A 172 18.66 -12.62 13.32
C LYS A 172 19.26 -11.25 13.00
N ALA A 173 18.52 -10.14 13.05
CA ALA A 173 19.14 -8.82 12.98
C ALA A 173 18.33 -7.78 13.74
N VAL A 174 19.01 -6.94 14.52
CA VAL A 174 18.47 -5.71 15.09
C VAL A 174 18.17 -4.75 13.95
N ARG A 175 17.07 -4.97 13.23
CA ARG A 175 16.52 -4.03 12.27
C ARG A 175 15.52 -3.17 13.00
N VAL A 176 15.86 -1.89 13.11
CA VAL A 176 14.94 -0.90 13.66
C VAL A 176 13.91 -0.59 12.57
N VAL A 177 12.80 -1.34 12.57
CA VAL A 177 11.63 -0.98 11.77
C VAL A 177 10.85 0.09 12.51
N THR A 178 10.61 1.22 11.88
CA THR A 178 9.78 2.28 12.49
C THR A 178 8.32 2.12 12.06
N VAL A 179 7.42 1.95 13.03
CA VAL A 179 5.96 1.94 12.80
C VAL A 179 5.38 3.30 13.15
N LEU A 180 4.76 3.96 12.17
CA LEU A 180 4.22 5.31 12.25
C LEU A 180 2.73 5.32 11.92
N CYS A 181 2.02 6.34 12.38
CA CYS A 181 0.66 6.68 12.02
C CYS A 181 0.67 8.03 11.29
N GLY A 182 -0.03 8.11 10.17
CA GLY A 182 -0.14 9.33 9.35
C GLY A 182 -0.65 10.53 10.15
N GLU A 183 -1.67 10.31 11.01
CA GLU A 183 -2.27 11.38 11.83
C GLU A 183 -1.47 11.68 13.11
N CYS A 184 -1.13 10.66 13.91
CA CYS A 184 -0.52 10.87 15.23
C CYS A 184 0.93 11.40 15.13
N ASP A 185 1.71 10.86 14.19
CA ASP A 185 3.15 11.17 14.09
C ASP A 185 3.43 12.32 13.10
N LYS A 186 2.37 12.98 12.59
CA LYS A 186 2.45 14.06 11.57
C LYS A 186 3.35 13.67 10.40
N CYS A 187 3.33 12.40 10.02
CA CYS A 187 4.01 11.98 8.81
C CYS A 187 3.34 12.71 7.65
N PRO A 188 4.10 13.27 6.69
CA PRO A 188 3.49 13.73 5.46
C PRO A 188 2.80 12.53 4.83
N ALA A 189 1.48 12.47 5.02
CA ALA A 189 0.61 11.93 4.02
C ALA A 189 0.94 12.71 2.75
N PHE A 190 0.90 12.03 1.60
CA PHE A 190 0.73 12.78 0.36
C PHE A 190 -0.42 13.78 0.57
N PRO A 191 -0.33 15.02 0.03
CA PRO A 191 -1.39 16.00 0.19
C PRO A 191 -2.75 15.35 -0.08
N SER A 192 -3.70 15.68 0.78
CA SER A 192 -5.05 15.14 0.80
C SER A 192 -5.61 15.02 -0.61
N LEU A 193 -6.32 13.92 -0.88
CA LEU A 193 -7.03 13.59 -2.13
C LEU A 193 -8.10 14.63 -2.57
N GLY A 194 -8.13 15.84 -2.00
CA GLY A 194 -9.00 16.97 -2.36
C GLY A 194 -8.29 18.31 -2.57
N ASP A 195 -6.97 18.43 -2.37
CA ASP A 195 -6.26 19.73 -2.45
C ASP A 195 -5.69 20.05 -3.85
N PHE A 196 -6.15 19.38 -4.90
CA PHE A 196 -5.76 19.71 -6.27
C PHE A 196 -6.81 20.62 -6.94
N THR A 197 -6.77 21.91 -6.64
CA THR A 197 -7.07 22.93 -7.66
C THR A 197 -5.78 23.25 -8.38
N TRP A 198 -5.61 22.73 -9.60
CA TRP A 198 -4.57 23.21 -10.50
C TRP A 198 -5.00 24.60 -10.98
N GLN A 199 -4.24 25.64 -10.63
CA GLN A 199 -4.26 26.89 -11.38
C GLN A 199 -3.29 26.73 -12.54
N ASP A 200 -3.79 27.01 -13.74
CA ASP A 200 -3.03 27.11 -15.00
C ASP A 200 -1.90 28.14 -14.92
#